data_AF-A0A2T1CK17-F1
#
_entry.id   AF-A0A2T1CK17-F1
#
_cell.length_a   1.000
_cell.length_b   1.000
_cell.length_c   1.000
_cell.angle_alpha   90.00
_cell.angle_beta   90.00
_cell.angle_gamma   90.00
#
_symmetry.space_group_name_H-M   'P 1'
#
loop_
_entity.id
_entity.type
_entity.pdbx_description
1 polymer ?
#
loop_
_entity_poly.entity_id
_entity_poly.type
_entity_poly.pdbx_seq_one_letter_code
_entity_poly.pdbx_strand_id
1 'polypeptide(L)'
;MSKILFQEIPTVDLHDFASDNSLVKQNFVQTLGNAFENIGFVAVKNHGLTDAMSENLYHAVKQFFALPESTKLNYEISGIGGQRGYTAKGKEHAKDRSVGDLKEFYHVGQELAETELT
;
A
#
# COMPACT_ATOMS: atom_id res chain seq x y z
N MET A 1 -11.87 5.92 28.20
CA MET A 1 -12.59 5.76 26.91
C MET A 1 -13.14 4.34 26.84
N SER A 2 -14.39 4.17 26.43
CA SER A 2 -14.96 2.83 26.23
C SER A 2 -14.30 2.20 25.00
N LYS A 3 -13.81 0.97 25.12
CA LYS A 3 -13.19 0.24 24.02
C LYS A 3 -14.31 -0.23 23.09
N ILE A 4 -14.43 0.39 21.91
CA ILE A 4 -15.36 -0.08 20.88
C ILE A 4 -14.77 -1.36 20.28
N LEU A 5 -15.54 -2.45 20.33
CA LEU A 5 -15.19 -3.72 19.69
C LEU A 5 -15.97 -3.82 18.38
N PHE A 6 -15.26 -3.70 17.26
CA PHE A 6 -15.83 -3.93 15.95
C PHE A 6 -15.91 -5.43 15.65
N GLN A 7 -17.01 -5.86 15.04
CA GLN A 7 -17.18 -7.23 14.52
C GLN A 7 -16.67 -7.37 13.08
N GLU A 8 -16.51 -6.25 12.38
CA GLU A 8 -16.03 -6.17 11.01
C GLU A 8 -15.16 -4.92 10.82
N ILE A 9 -14.36 -4.88 9.75
CA ILE A 9 -13.60 -3.68 9.41
C ILE A 9 -14.59 -2.61 8.94
N PRO A 10 -14.63 -1.41 9.58
CA PRO A 10 -15.48 -0.32 9.13
C PRO A 10 -15.19 0.00 7.67
N THR A 11 -16.25 0.13 6.87
CA THR A 11 -16.15 0.47 5.45
C THR A 11 -16.67 1.89 5.23
N VAL A 12 -15.92 2.72 4.52
CA VAL A 12 -16.32 4.07 4.10
C VAL A 12 -16.38 4.19 2.59
N ASP A 13 -17.27 5.06 2.10
CA ASP A 13 -17.41 5.37 0.68
C ASP A 13 -16.71 6.70 0.36
N LEU A 14 -15.70 6.70 -0.50
CA LEU A 14 -14.98 7.95 -0.80
C LEU A 14 -15.87 8.98 -1.52
N HIS A 15 -16.93 8.56 -2.20
CA HIS A 15 -17.89 9.49 -2.80
C HIS A 15 -18.66 10.31 -1.75
N ASP A 16 -18.89 9.76 -0.55
CA ASP A 16 -19.56 10.48 0.54
C ASP A 16 -18.71 11.66 1.00
N PHE A 17 -17.39 11.51 1.02
CA PHE A 17 -16.48 12.61 1.29
C PHE A 17 -16.52 13.69 0.22
N ALA A 18 -16.69 13.32 -1.05
CA ALA A 18 -16.81 14.25 -2.16
C ALA A 18 -18.20 14.91 -2.28
N SER A 19 -19.19 14.47 -1.48
CA SER A 19 -20.56 14.97 -1.54
C SER A 19 -20.66 16.46 -1.18
N ASP A 20 -21.59 17.17 -1.85
CA ASP A 20 -22.01 18.52 -1.47
C ASP A 20 -22.90 18.53 -0.22
N ASN A 21 -23.44 17.38 0.19
CA ASN A 21 -24.22 17.25 1.41
C ASN A 21 -23.29 17.21 2.64
N SER A 22 -23.34 18.26 3.45
CA SER A 22 -22.50 18.42 4.64
C SER A 22 -22.69 17.30 5.67
N LEU A 23 -23.90 16.77 5.84
CA LEU A 23 -24.18 15.70 6.79
C LEU A 23 -23.55 14.37 6.33
N VAL A 24 -23.62 14.08 5.03
CA VAL A 24 -23.01 12.88 4.43
C VAL A 24 -21.49 12.93 4.60
N LYS A 25 -20.88 14.06 4.25
CA LYS A 25 -19.45 14.30 4.42
C LYS A 25 -19.02 14.19 5.90
N GLN A 26 -19.81 14.75 6.82
CA GLN A 26 -19.52 14.66 8.26
C GLN A 26 -19.59 13.22 8.78
N ASN A 27 -20.58 12.44 8.33
CA ASN A 27 -20.69 11.04 8.69
C ASN A 27 -19.48 10.21 8.21
N PHE A 28 -19.00 10.46 6.99
CA PHE A 28 -17.77 9.86 6.48
C PHE A 28 -16.58 10.18 7.40
N VAL A 29 -16.37 11.46 7.72
CA VAL A 29 -15.24 11.91 8.56
C VAL A 29 -15.29 11.28 9.95
N GLN A 30 -16.48 11.25 10.58
CA GLN A 30 -16.64 10.65 11.90
C GLN A 30 -16.38 9.14 11.88
N THR A 31 -16.87 8.44 10.85
CA THR A 31 -16.66 7.00 10.71
C THR A 31 -15.19 6.67 10.53
N LEU A 32 -14.50 7.43 9.66
CA LEU A 32 -13.08 7.29 9.41
C LEU A 32 -12.24 7.54 10.68
N GLY A 33 -12.53 8.63 11.40
CA GLY A 33 -11.87 8.95 12.66
C GLY A 33 -12.06 7.86 13.71
N ASN A 34 -13.30 7.40 13.90
CA ASN A 34 -13.61 6.31 14.84
C ASN A 34 -12.85 5.02 14.49
N ALA A 35 -12.75 4.67 13.21
CA ALA A 35 -12.03 3.47 12.77
C ALA A 35 -10.54 3.54 13.13
N PHE A 36 -9.89 4.67 12.86
CA PHE A 36 -8.48 4.87 13.18
C PHE A 36 -8.21 4.96 14.69
N GLU A 37 -9.07 5.62 15.47
CA GLU A 37 -8.90 5.75 16.93
C GLU A 37 -9.05 4.42 17.68
N ASN A 38 -9.85 3.49 17.16
CA ASN A 38 -10.20 2.26 17.89
C ASN A 38 -9.43 1.04 17.40
N ILE A 39 -9.36 0.80 16.08
CA ILE A 39 -8.73 -0.41 15.53
C ILE A 39 -7.56 -0.12 14.59
N GLY A 40 -7.41 1.12 14.10
CA GLY A 40 -6.32 1.52 13.21
C GLY A 40 -6.49 1.09 11.74
N PHE A 41 -7.64 0.52 11.37
CA PHE A 41 -7.93 -0.01 10.04
C PHE A 41 -9.31 0.43 9.56
N VAL A 42 -9.43 0.63 8.24
CA VAL A 42 -10.67 0.97 7.53
C VAL A 42 -10.61 0.39 6.12
N ALA A 43 -11.74 -0.09 5.61
CA ALA A 43 -11.90 -0.44 4.20
C ALA A 43 -12.49 0.78 3.46
N VAL A 44 -11.95 1.10 2.29
CA VAL A 44 -12.46 2.20 1.46
C VAL A 44 -13.02 1.59 0.18
N LYS A 45 -14.19 2.03 -0.25
CA LYS A 45 -14.76 1.74 -1.57
C LYS A 45 -14.91 3.02 -2.40
N ASN A 46 -15.13 2.85 -3.70
CA ASN A 46 -15.24 3.95 -4.66
C ASN A 46 -14.04 4.91 -4.62
N HIS A 47 -12.84 4.36 -4.40
CA HIS A 47 -11.58 5.10 -4.29
C HIS A 47 -10.96 5.49 -5.64
N GLY A 48 -11.66 5.25 -6.75
CA GLY A 48 -11.21 5.62 -8.09
C GLY A 48 -10.24 4.66 -8.78
N LEU A 49 -9.79 3.58 -8.12
CA LEU A 49 -9.11 2.48 -8.82
C LEU A 49 -10.16 1.61 -9.48
N THR A 50 -10.13 1.55 -10.81
CA THR A 50 -11.03 0.69 -11.57
C THR A 50 -10.54 -0.76 -11.58
N ASP A 51 -11.43 -1.69 -11.91
CA ASP A 51 -11.07 -3.11 -12.08
C ASP A 51 -9.95 -3.27 -13.12
N ALA A 52 -10.05 -2.57 -14.26
CA ALA A 52 -9.03 -2.59 -15.29
C ALA A 52 -7.66 -2.09 -14.80
N MET A 53 -7.61 -1.03 -13.96
CA MET A 53 -6.35 -0.57 -13.37
C MET A 53 -5.76 -1.61 -12.43
N SER A 54 -6.60 -2.25 -11.61
CA SER A 54 -6.18 -3.30 -10.68
C SER A 54 -5.66 -4.53 -11.42
N GLU A 55 -6.38 -4.98 -12.45
CA GLU A 55 -5.97 -6.09 -13.31
C GLU A 55 -4.64 -5.82 -14.00
N ASN A 56 -4.47 -4.63 -14.57
CA ASN A 56 -3.21 -4.23 -15.21
C ASN A 56 -2.05 -4.19 -14.21
N LEU A 57 -2.26 -3.68 -12.99
CA LEU A 57 -1.26 -3.68 -11.93
C LEU A 57 -0.84 -5.12 -11.58
N TYR A 58 -1.80 -6.01 -11.30
CA TYR A 58 -1.51 -7.40 -10.97
C TYR A 58 -0.85 -8.16 -12.13
N HIS A 59 -1.22 -7.84 -13.37
CA HIS A 59 -0.57 -8.41 -14.55
C HIS A 59 0.90 -8.00 -14.63
N ALA A 60 1.21 -6.70 -14.49
CA ALA A 60 2.58 -6.19 -14.50
C ALA A 60 3.42 -6.78 -13.35
N VAL A 61 2.87 -6.84 -12.14
CA VAL A 61 3.52 -7.46 -10.97
C VAL A 61 3.86 -8.93 -11.25
N LYS A 62 2.90 -9.71 -11.74
CA LYS A 62 3.11 -11.13 -12.06
C LYS A 62 4.16 -11.32 -13.15
N GLN A 63 4.11 -10.51 -14.21
CA GLN A 63 5.09 -10.57 -15.30
C GLN A 63 6.50 -10.28 -14.81
N PHE A 64 6.69 -9.24 -14.00
CA PHE A 64 7.99 -8.89 -13.45
C PHE A 64 8.55 -10.02 -12.56
N PHE A 65 7.76 -10.52 -11.60
CA PHE A 65 8.27 -11.52 -10.67
C PHE A 65 8.46 -12.92 -11.28
N ALA A 66 7.83 -13.18 -12.43
CA ALA A 66 8.05 -14.39 -13.23
C ALA A 66 9.38 -14.35 -14.03
N LEU A 67 10.05 -13.21 -14.13
CA LEU A 67 11.35 -13.11 -14.79
C LEU A 67 12.42 -13.95 -14.08
N PRO A 68 13.46 -14.40 -14.81
CA PRO A 68 14.63 -15.03 -14.21
C PRO A 68 15.24 -14.14 -13.12
N GLU A 69 15.76 -14.76 -12.06
CA GLU A 69 16.38 -14.03 -10.95
C GLU A 69 17.51 -13.11 -11.43
N SER A 70 18.35 -13.58 -12.36
CA SER A 70 19.42 -12.77 -12.96
C SER A 70 18.91 -11.50 -13.63
N THR A 71 17.72 -11.53 -14.22
CA THR A 71 17.09 -10.35 -14.80
C THR A 71 16.60 -9.39 -13.71
N LYS A 72 15.94 -9.91 -12.67
CA LYS A 72 15.42 -9.09 -11.57
C LYS A 72 16.53 -8.42 -10.77
N LEU A 73 17.66 -9.09 -10.57
CA LEU A 73 18.83 -8.56 -9.88
C LEU A 73 19.42 -7.31 -10.55
N ASN A 74 19.21 -7.12 -11.86
CA ASN A 74 19.64 -5.89 -12.54
C ASN A 74 18.87 -4.64 -12.10
N TYR A 75 17.74 -4.82 -11.41
CA TYR A 75 16.92 -3.73 -10.88
C TYR A 75 17.20 -3.46 -9.39
N GLU A 76 18.16 -4.16 -8.78
CA GLU A 76 18.58 -3.87 -7.42
C GLU A 76 19.54 -2.68 -7.40
N ILE A 77 19.29 -1.72 -6.52
CA ILE A 77 20.12 -0.53 -6.36
C ILE A 77 20.87 -0.65 -5.04
N SER A 78 22.20 -0.80 -5.14
CA SER A 78 23.07 -0.91 -3.97
C SER A 78 23.16 0.42 -3.21
N GLY A 79 23.26 0.36 -1.89
CA GLY A 79 23.52 1.52 -1.03
C GLY A 79 22.30 2.36 -0.63
N ILE A 80 21.10 2.08 -1.17
CA ILE A 80 19.88 2.86 -0.84
C ILE A 80 18.92 2.15 0.12
N GLY A 81 19.34 1.02 0.71
CA GLY A 81 18.52 0.26 1.66
C GLY A 81 17.22 -0.28 1.06
N GLY A 82 17.19 -0.56 -0.25
CA GLY A 82 16.02 -1.12 -0.92
C GLY A 82 14.86 -0.13 -1.12
N GLN A 83 15.04 1.17 -0.92
CA GLN A 83 13.96 2.18 -1.03
C GLN A 83 13.41 2.37 -2.45
N ARG A 84 14.12 1.87 -3.48
CA ARG A 84 13.71 1.85 -4.89
C ARG A 84 14.21 0.55 -5.53
N GLY A 85 13.52 0.11 -6.58
CA GLY A 85 13.92 -1.05 -7.37
C GLY A 85 13.65 -2.38 -6.66
N TYR A 86 14.33 -3.43 -7.11
CA TYR A 86 14.10 -4.81 -6.67
C TYR A 86 14.86 -5.15 -5.39
N THR A 87 14.20 -5.88 -4.47
CA THR A 87 14.82 -6.49 -3.29
C THR A 87 14.57 -8.00 -3.30
N ALA A 88 15.65 -8.78 -3.33
CA ALA A 88 15.61 -10.24 -3.37
C ALA A 88 15.14 -10.87 -2.04
N LYS A 89 14.74 -12.15 -2.13
CA LYS A 89 14.28 -12.96 -0.99
C LYS A 89 15.33 -13.04 0.11
N GLY A 90 14.88 -13.13 1.35
CA GLY A 90 15.75 -13.34 2.51
C GLY A 90 16.66 -12.16 2.88
N LYS A 91 16.56 -11.01 2.20
CA LYS A 91 17.28 -9.78 2.57
C LYS A 91 16.65 -9.06 3.75
N GLU A 92 15.33 -9.17 3.90
CA GLU A 92 14.60 -8.58 5.03
C GLU A 92 14.21 -9.63 6.06
N HIS A 93 14.51 -9.32 7.32
CA HIS A 93 14.10 -10.08 8.48
C HIS A 93 12.99 -9.36 9.23
N ALA A 94 11.93 -10.08 9.60
CA ALA A 94 11.01 -9.58 10.61
C ALA A 94 11.77 -9.37 11.93
N LYS A 95 11.41 -8.32 12.67
CA LYS A 95 11.98 -8.06 14.00
C LYS A 95 11.86 -9.31 14.87
N ASP A 96 12.97 -9.71 15.50
CA ASP A 96 13.09 -10.89 16.36
C ASP A 96 12.94 -12.27 15.66
N ARG A 97 13.17 -12.35 14.34
CA ARG A 97 13.13 -13.62 13.58
C ARG A 97 14.41 -13.86 12.78
N SER A 98 14.99 -15.05 12.92
CA SER A 98 16.19 -15.49 12.19
C SER A 98 15.91 -16.07 10.80
N VAL A 99 14.64 -16.43 10.51
CA VAL A 99 14.22 -16.92 9.20
C VAL A 99 13.93 -15.71 8.32
N GLY A 100 14.68 -15.57 7.23
CA GLY A 100 14.43 -14.56 6.21
C GLY A 100 13.04 -14.77 5.61
N ASP A 101 12.31 -13.68 5.41
CA ASP A 101 10.96 -13.78 4.86
C ASP A 101 11.02 -14.22 3.40
N LEU A 102 10.13 -15.13 3.00
CA LEU A 102 10.06 -15.67 1.65
C LEU A 102 9.29 -14.72 0.74
N LYS A 103 9.68 -13.46 0.78
CA LYS A 103 9.11 -12.36 0.00
C LYS A 103 10.20 -11.66 -0.80
N GLU A 104 9.83 -11.22 -1.99
CA GLU A 104 10.63 -10.35 -2.85
C GLU A 104 9.81 -9.10 -3.14
N PHE A 105 10.48 -7.98 -3.40
CA PHE A 105 9.82 -6.68 -3.53
C PHE A 105 10.29 -5.92 -4.76
N TYR A 106 9.45 -5.00 -5.19
CA TYR A 106 9.84 -3.91 -6.07
C TYR A 106 9.28 -2.60 -5.50
N HIS A 107 10.16 -1.67 -5.12
CA HIS A 107 9.76 -0.38 -4.59
C HIS A 107 9.71 0.67 -5.70
N VAL A 108 8.51 1.21 -5.90
CA VAL A 108 8.27 2.39 -6.73
C VAL A 108 8.03 3.56 -5.79
N GLY A 109 8.69 4.69 -6.05
CA GLY A 109 8.41 5.94 -5.35
C GLY A 109 8.19 7.06 -6.34
N GLN A 110 7.94 8.26 -5.81
CA GLN A 110 7.74 9.45 -6.63
C GLN A 110 8.94 9.68 -7.56
N GLU A 111 8.65 9.93 -8.85
CA GLU A 111 9.63 10.44 -9.80
C GLU A 111 9.95 11.88 -9.44
N LEU A 112 11.25 12.17 -9.25
CA LEU A 112 11.73 13.51 -8.97
C LEU A 112 12.24 14.13 -10.27
N ALA A 113 12.06 15.45 -10.42
CA ALA A 113 12.75 16.17 -11.49
C ALA A 113 14.26 16.05 -11.29
N GLU A 114 15.04 16.05 -12.38
CA GLU A 114 16.52 15.93 -12.31
C GLU A 114 17.17 16.95 -11.36
N THR A 115 16.55 18.12 -11.21
CA THR A 115 17.01 19.22 -10.34
C THR A 115 16.84 18.94 -8.85
N GLU A 116 16.10 17.91 -8.46
CA GLU A 116 15.80 17.56 -7.06
C GLU A 116 16.55 16.29 -6.59
N LEU A 117 17.42 15.73 -7.43
CA LEU A 117 18.19 14.52 -7.16
C LEU A 117 19.62 14.77 -6.63
N THR A 118 19.95 16.02 -6.28
CA THR A 118 21.26 16.43 -5.72
C THR A 118 21.22 16.65 -4.22
#